data_AF-A0A920VA41-F1
#
_entry.id   AF-A0A920VA41-F1
#
_cell.length_a   1.000
_cell.length_b   1.000
_cell.length_c   1.000
_cell.angle_alpha   90.00
_cell.angle_beta   90.00
_cell.angle_gamma   90.00
#
_symmetry.space_group_name_H-M   'P 1'
#
loop_
_entity.id
_entity.type
_entity.pdbx_description
1 polymer ?
#
loop_
_entity_poly.entity_id
_entity_poly.type
_entity_poly.pdbx_seq_one_letter_code
_entity_poly.pdbx_strand_id
1 'polypeptide(L)'
;MVSSGATLKAHNLTQGEVILDSTAVVIQSNNFLDDKEQLWVSKLLERINGVLQVRESKYIMMHAPKDSIHKITELLPGTESPTIIPLGKGQVRL
;
A
#
# COMPACT_ATOMS: atom_id res chain seq x y z
N MET A 1 -17.14 -0.74 -18.97
CA MET A 1 -16.33 -0.93 -17.74
C MET A 1 -17.26 -0.92 -16.55
N VAL A 2 -17.07 -1.84 -15.61
CA VAL A 2 -17.88 -1.92 -14.37
C VAL A 2 -16.93 -1.76 -13.20
N SER A 3 -17.15 -0.77 -12.34
CA SER A 3 -16.35 -0.55 -11.11
C SER A 3 -17.16 -0.91 -9.87
N SER A 4 -18.03 -0.02 -9.39
CA SER A 4 -18.93 -0.28 -8.25
C SER A 4 -20.20 -1.04 -8.62
N GLY A 5 -20.48 -1.25 -9.91
CA GLY A 5 -21.72 -1.84 -10.39
C GLY A 5 -22.96 -0.93 -10.29
N ALA A 6 -22.81 0.33 -9.87
CA ALA A 6 -23.95 1.25 -9.67
C ALA A 6 -24.78 1.45 -10.95
N THR A 7 -24.13 1.60 -12.11
CA THR A 7 -24.81 1.76 -13.40
C THR A 7 -25.60 0.52 -13.79
N LEU A 8 -25.08 -0.70 -13.57
CA LEU A 8 -25.82 -1.93 -13.87
C LEU A 8 -27.09 -2.01 -13.01
N LYS A 9 -26.97 -1.73 -11.70
CA LYS A 9 -28.11 -1.71 -10.77
C LYS A 9 -29.17 -0.68 -11.17
N ALA A 10 -28.75 0.52 -11.58
CA ALA A 10 -29.65 1.59 -12.01
C ALA A 10 -30.49 1.20 -13.24
N HIS A 11 -30.04 0.21 -14.01
CA HIS A 11 -30.72 -0.31 -15.19
C HIS A 11 -31.25 -1.74 -15.02
N ASN A 12 -31.38 -2.23 -13.77
CA ASN A 12 -31.86 -3.57 -13.46
C ASN A 12 -31.07 -4.70 -14.15
N LEU A 13 -29.78 -4.46 -14.43
CA LEU A 13 -28.87 -5.43 -15.03
C LEU A 13 -28.01 -6.11 -13.97
N THR A 14 -27.64 -7.36 -14.24
CA THR A 14 -26.69 -8.14 -13.43
C THR A 14 -25.33 -8.21 -14.11
N GLN A 15 -24.25 -8.32 -13.33
CA GLN A 15 -22.92 -8.52 -13.87
C GLN A 15 -22.82 -9.91 -14.50
N GLY A 16 -22.38 -9.97 -15.77
CA GLY A 16 -22.06 -11.21 -16.46
C GLY A 16 -20.63 -11.67 -16.17
N GLU A 17 -20.07 -12.45 -17.09
CA GLU A 17 -18.67 -12.89 -17.02
C GLU A 17 -17.70 -11.70 -17.15
N VAL A 18 -16.62 -11.74 -16.36
CA VAL A 18 -15.54 -10.76 -16.44
C VAL A 18 -14.60 -11.15 -17.57
N ILE A 19 -14.49 -10.29 -18.57
CA ILE A 19 -13.61 -10.51 -19.74
C ILE A 19 -12.17 -10.04 -19.45
N LEU A 20 -12.02 -8.93 -18.71
CA LEU A 20 -10.74 -8.31 -18.41
C LEU A 20 -10.82 -7.46 -17.14
N ASP A 21 -9.85 -7.64 -16.25
CA ASP A 21 -9.57 -6.71 -15.16
C ASP A 21 -8.65 -5.59 -15.66
N SER A 22 -9.08 -4.34 -15.47
CA SER A 22 -8.35 -3.16 -15.93
C SER A 22 -7.79 -2.39 -14.74
N THR A 23 -6.52 -2.01 -14.83
CA THR A 23 -5.85 -1.10 -13.89
C THR A 23 -5.11 0.01 -14.63
N ALA A 24 -4.79 1.10 -13.94
CA ALA A 24 -3.91 2.13 -14.49
C ALA A 24 -2.46 1.61 -14.50
N VAL A 25 -1.74 1.88 -15.59
CA VAL A 25 -0.34 1.52 -15.78
C VAL A 25 0.45 2.71 -16.32
N VAL A 26 1.74 2.77 -15.99
CA VAL A 26 2.67 3.73 -16.61
C VAL A 26 3.25 3.07 -17.85
N ILE A 27 3.16 3.73 -18.99
CA ILE A 27 3.69 3.27 -20.28
C ILE A 27 4.78 4.23 -20.76
N GLN A 28 5.87 3.68 -21.30
CA GLN A 28 6.96 4.43 -21.91
C GLN A 28 6.93 4.23 -23.43
N SER A 29 7.28 5.27 -24.20
CA SER A 29 7.46 5.16 -25.65
C SER A 29 8.61 4.21 -25.98
N ASN A 30 8.52 3.50 -27.12
CA ASN A 30 9.61 2.69 -27.65
C ASN A 30 10.73 3.52 -28.29
N ASN A 31 10.58 4.84 -28.37
CA ASN A 31 11.62 5.73 -28.89
C ASN A 31 12.84 5.73 -27.96
N PHE A 32 14.01 5.93 -28.54
CA PHE A 32 15.22 6.16 -27.77
C PHE A 32 15.07 7.42 -26.91
N LEU A 33 15.36 7.29 -25.62
CA LEU A 33 15.48 8.40 -24.69
C LEU A 33 16.95 8.66 -24.44
N ASP A 34 17.35 9.93 -24.36
CA ASP A 34 18.69 10.25 -23.92
C ASP A 34 18.88 9.92 -22.42
N ASP A 35 20.14 9.90 -21.96
CA ASP A 35 20.46 9.53 -20.57
C ASP A 35 19.77 10.43 -19.54
N LYS A 36 19.56 11.71 -19.88
CA LYS A 36 18.93 12.68 -18.99
C LYS A 36 17.43 12.42 -18.87
N GLU A 37 16.76 12.14 -19.99
CA GLU A 37 15.35 11.75 -20.04
C GLU A 37 15.12 10.44 -19.29
N GLN A 38 15.94 9.42 -19.56
CA GLN A 38 15.85 8.13 -18.89
C GLN A 38 16.06 8.26 -17.37
N LEU A 39 16.97 9.12 -16.93
CA LEU A 39 17.18 9.42 -15.52
C LEU A 39 15.91 10.00 -14.87
N TRP A 40 15.20 10.91 -15.54
CA TRP A 40 13.96 11.47 -15.03
C TRP A 40 12.83 10.45 -14.98
N VAL A 41 12.72 9.59 -15.98
CA VAL A 41 11.75 8.48 -15.98
C VAL A 41 12.01 7.55 -14.78
N SER A 42 13.25 7.13 -14.56
CA SER A 42 13.61 6.28 -13.41
C SER A 42 13.24 6.94 -12.08
N LYS A 43 13.56 8.23 -11.91
CA LYS A 43 13.20 8.99 -10.69
C LYS A 43 11.69 9.07 -10.47
N LEU A 44 10.90 9.24 -11.54
CA LEU A 44 9.45 9.27 -11.44
C LEU A 44 8.91 7.89 -11.01
N LEU A 45 9.42 6.82 -11.63
CA LEU A 45 9.02 5.45 -11.28
C LEU A 45 9.37 5.11 -9.82
N GLU A 46 10.56 5.48 -9.34
CA GLU A 46 10.95 5.32 -7.93
C GLU A 46 9.98 6.02 -6.98
N ARG A 47 9.55 7.25 -7.30
CA ARG A 47 8.59 8.00 -6.48
C ARG A 47 7.20 7.36 -6.47
N ILE A 48 6.72 6.91 -7.63
CA ILE A 48 5.44 6.20 -7.74
C ILE A 48 5.50 4.91 -6.92
N ASN A 49 6.56 4.12 -7.08
CA ASN A 49 6.76 2.89 -6.32
C ASN A 49 6.81 3.15 -4.82
N GLY A 50 7.51 4.20 -4.38
CA GLY A 50 7.53 4.61 -2.98
C GLY A 50 6.14 4.90 -2.42
N VAL A 51 5.31 5.64 -3.16
CA VAL A 51 3.91 5.90 -2.76
C VAL A 51 3.08 4.61 -2.72
N LEU A 52 3.21 3.75 -3.72
CA LEU A 52 2.46 2.48 -3.79
C LEU A 52 2.83 1.53 -2.64
N GLN A 53 4.12 1.46 -2.28
CA GLN A 53 4.59 0.61 -1.18
C GLN A 53 4.00 1.00 0.17
N VAL A 54 3.81 2.29 0.43
CA VAL A 54 3.32 2.78 1.73
C VAL A 54 1.84 3.13 1.74
N ARG A 55 1.14 3.05 0.61
CA ARG A 55 -0.26 3.50 0.47
C ARG A 55 -1.19 2.87 1.50
N GLU A 56 -1.00 1.57 1.74
CA GLU A 56 -1.79 0.81 2.71
C GLU A 56 -1.12 0.70 4.08
N SER A 57 0.10 1.22 4.24
CA SER A 57 0.78 1.30 5.53
C SER A 57 0.07 2.27 6.45
N LYS A 58 -0.11 1.86 7.71
CA LYS A 58 -0.70 2.69 8.76
C LYS A 58 0.29 2.84 9.89
N TYR A 59 0.44 4.05 10.40
CA TYR A 59 1.17 4.28 11.64
C TYR A 59 0.26 3.91 12.81
N ILE A 60 0.73 3.00 13.65
CA ILE A 60 0.01 2.52 14.83
C ILE A 60 0.87 2.89 16.04
N MET A 61 0.27 3.57 17.01
CA MET A 61 0.87 3.82 18.31
C MET A 61 -0.06 3.26 19.39
N MET A 62 0.49 2.46 20.30
CA MET A 62 -0.31 1.86 21.36
C MET A 62 0.47 1.69 22.65
N HIS A 63 -0.22 1.68 23.78
CA HIS A 63 0.35 1.19 25.04
C HIS A 63 0.09 -0.31 25.15
N ALA A 64 1.10 -1.08 25.53
CA ALA A 64 1.01 -2.51 25.69
C ALA A 64 1.74 -2.98 26.96
N PRO A 65 1.31 -4.10 27.58
CA PRO A 65 2.13 -4.80 28.57
C PRO A 65 3.44 -5.26 27.93
N LYS A 66 4.56 -5.16 28.67
CA LYS A 66 5.89 -5.56 28.17
C LYS A 66 5.95 -7.01 27.70
N ASP A 67 5.21 -7.90 28.35
CA ASP A 67 5.21 -9.34 28.04
C ASP A 67 4.37 -9.67 26.79
N SER A 68 3.57 -8.72 26.29
CA SER A 68 2.71 -8.91 25.12
C SER A 68 3.38 -8.53 23.80
N ILE A 69 4.60 -7.95 23.82
CA ILE A 69 5.27 -7.39 22.63
C ILE A 69 5.40 -8.45 21.53
N HIS A 70 5.89 -9.65 21.86
CA HIS A 70 6.08 -10.72 20.89
C HIS A 70 4.80 -11.07 20.13
N LYS A 71 3.70 -11.23 20.87
CA LYS A 71 2.38 -11.57 20.30
C LYS A 71 1.84 -10.44 19.43
N ILE A 72 2.09 -9.18 19.81
CA ILE A 72 1.68 -8.02 19.00
C ILE A 72 2.48 -7.97 17.70
N THR A 73 3.79 -8.20 17.74
CA THR A 73 4.65 -8.24 16.55
C THR A 73 4.25 -9.36 15.58
N GLU A 74 3.85 -10.52 16.07
CA GLU A 74 3.35 -11.62 15.22
C GLU A 74 2.04 -11.27 14.51
N LEU A 75 1.14 -10.54 15.18
CA LEU A 75 -0.17 -10.16 14.64
C LEU A 75 -0.12 -8.96 13.69
N LEU A 76 0.86 -8.08 13.88
CA LEU A 76 1.09 -6.88 13.07
C LEU A 76 2.46 -6.98 12.40
N PRO A 77 2.64 -7.86 11.40
CA PRO A 77 3.89 -7.98 10.68
C PRO A 77 4.12 -6.70 9.86
N GLY A 78 4.82 -5.75 10.46
CA GLY A 78 5.37 -4.60 9.75
C GLY A 78 6.61 -4.99 8.95
N THR A 79 6.99 -4.14 8.01
CA THR A 79 8.27 -4.27 7.27
C THR A 79 9.49 -4.07 8.17
N GLU A 80 9.30 -3.48 9.37
CA GLU A 80 10.34 -3.17 10.34
C GLU A 80 9.93 -3.65 11.75
N SER A 81 10.93 -3.87 12.62
CA SER A 81 10.71 -4.16 14.02
C SER A 81 9.99 -2.99 14.72
N PRO A 82 9.08 -3.25 15.69
CA PRO A 82 8.38 -2.18 16.38
C PRO A 82 9.37 -1.31 17.17
N THR A 83 9.09 -0.01 17.25
CA THR A 83 9.82 0.88 18.13
C THR A 83 9.28 0.74 19.54
N ILE A 84 10.14 0.50 20.54
CA ILE A 84 9.70 0.25 21.92
C ILE A 84 10.18 1.40 22.82
N ILE A 85 9.23 2.12 23.41
CA ILE A 85 9.51 3.17 24.39
C ILE A 85 9.07 2.67 25.77
N PRO A 86 10.00 2.49 26.73
CA PRO A 86 9.65 2.07 28.08
C PRO A 86 8.72 3.06 28.77
N LEU A 87 7.66 2.54 29.39
CA LEU A 87 6.80 3.29 30.30
C LEU A 87 6.93 2.74 31.72
N GLY A 88 6.34 3.43 32.70
CA GLY A 88 6.28 2.94 34.07
C GLY A 88 5.39 1.70 34.23
N LYS A 89 5.55 0.98 35.34
CA LYS A 89 4.66 -0.11 35.79
C LYS A 89 4.52 -1.28 34.81
N GLY A 90 5.60 -1.65 34.11
CA GLY A 90 5.61 -2.82 33.21
C GLY A 90 4.92 -2.59 31.86
N GLN A 91 4.61 -1.34 31.51
CA GLN A 91 4.07 -0.97 30.21
C GLN A 91 5.17 -0.49 29.25
N VAL A 92 4.86 -0.58 27.97
CA VAL A 92 5.63 0.01 26.88
C VAL A 92 4.70 0.73 25.92
N ARG A 93 5.24 1.70 25.18
CA ARG A 93 4.60 2.24 24.00
C ARG A 93 5.26 1.65 22.76
N LEU A 94 4.44 1.07 21.89
CA LEU A 94 4.80 0.64 20.54
C LEU A 94 4.40 1.72 19.55
#